data_AF-A0A521HRY2-F1
#
_entry.id   AF-A0A521HRY2-F1
#
_cell.length_a   1.000
_cell.length_b   1.000
_cell.length_c   1.000
_cell.angle_alpha   90.00
_cell.angle_beta   90.00
_cell.angle_gamma   90.00
#
_symmetry.space_group_name_H-M   'P 1'
#
loop_
_entity.id
_entity.type
_entity.pdbx_description
1 polymer ?
#
loop_
_entity_poly.entity_id
_entity_poly.type
_entity_poly.pdbx_seq_one_letter_code
_entity_poly.pdbx_strand_id
1 'polypeptide(L)'
;ALAQTNCSASATSSLAENSGLSAKELVAEAEQFVWANAITETEYLQDMIPRTGRKTPLSLEKRKPVWAAIVAFGDSLLSSGTATRCQAANLVLEHSPEPVVDYLFIDEAQDLPAAVIRACKNLTRKAVILAGDADQSIYQNGFTFKRAGIDITGKTRILRSNFRNTVQVHALAERYRNSTGGDTETGASAWREGPEPAHIQAPNGTDLTDALARRARLYINDLGYEPHNLCILASTGKDIERIIETLGSFGLPCTDIRNREFDFGTRGSIRVSTLHSAKGLDFPIVLLYLNRLPGYSHNSEEPNTDQDRMTRNLIYVSLTRAMEHLDIFTLENPSAAPIADLVALVEQSDHGASKTFNIS
;
A
#
# COMPACT_ATOMS: atom_id res chain seq x y z
N ALA A 1 1.43 -0.04 -8.87
CA ALA A 1 2.91 0.10 -8.90
C ALA A 1 3.27 1.38 -9.65
N LEU A 2 4.16 2.22 -9.10
CA LEU A 2 4.66 3.41 -9.79
C LEU A 2 5.52 2.97 -10.97
N ALA A 3 5.05 3.18 -12.20
CA ALA A 3 5.88 3.06 -13.38
C ALA A 3 6.95 4.16 -13.29
N GLN A 4 8.21 3.76 -13.03
CA GLN A 4 9.35 4.62 -13.28
C GLN A 4 9.47 4.77 -14.79
N THR A 5 8.87 5.83 -15.32
CA THR A 5 8.92 6.15 -16.74
C THR A 5 10.37 6.40 -17.11
N ASN A 6 10.96 5.52 -17.92
CA ASN A 6 12.26 5.74 -18.55
C ASN A 6 12.15 6.82 -19.63
N CYS A 7 11.82 8.05 -19.23
CA CYS A 7 12.10 9.22 -20.02
C CYS A 7 13.62 9.36 -20.17
N SER A 8 14.09 10.07 -21.19
CA SER A 8 15.52 10.24 -21.45
C SER A 8 16.20 10.93 -20.26
N ALA A 9 16.94 10.13 -19.47
CA ALA A 9 17.48 10.58 -18.19
C ALA A 9 18.38 11.82 -18.32
N SER A 10 19.00 12.02 -19.50
CA SER A 10 19.78 13.22 -19.85
C SER A 10 18.96 14.51 -19.84
N ALA A 11 17.75 14.53 -20.42
CA ALA A 11 16.92 15.72 -20.51
C ALA A 11 16.35 16.15 -19.15
N THR A 12 15.91 15.18 -18.33
CA THR A 12 15.48 15.47 -16.96
C THR A 12 16.66 15.91 -16.08
N SER A 13 17.88 15.45 -16.34
CA SER A 13 19.06 15.85 -15.56
C SER A 13 19.48 17.29 -15.81
N SER A 14 19.53 17.75 -17.06
CA SER A 14 19.90 19.14 -17.38
C SER A 14 18.85 20.15 -16.88
N LEU A 15 17.56 19.79 -16.92
CA LEU A 15 16.49 20.59 -16.31
C LEU A 15 16.61 20.66 -14.78
N ALA A 16 17.00 19.55 -14.15
CA ALA A 16 17.17 19.48 -12.70
C ALA A 16 18.38 20.31 -12.22
N GLU A 17 19.52 20.23 -12.91
CA GLU A 17 20.71 21.06 -12.65
C GLU A 17 20.37 22.55 -12.68
N ASN A 18 19.64 23.02 -13.71
CA ASN A 18 19.19 24.42 -13.81
C ASN A 18 18.22 24.84 -12.68
N SER A 19 17.54 23.88 -12.04
CA SER A 19 16.63 24.12 -10.92
C SER A 19 17.29 24.06 -9.53
N GLY A 20 18.54 23.57 -9.45
CA GLY A 20 19.22 23.31 -8.17
C GLY A 20 18.66 22.13 -7.39
N LEU A 21 17.99 21.18 -8.07
CA LEU A 21 17.48 19.93 -7.53
C LEU A 21 18.15 18.73 -8.22
N SER A 22 18.13 17.55 -7.59
CA SER A 22 18.40 16.31 -8.33
C SER A 22 17.24 15.96 -9.27
N ALA A 23 17.50 15.20 -10.35
CA ALA A 23 16.45 14.75 -11.28
C ALA A 23 15.30 14.00 -10.57
N LYS A 24 15.62 13.24 -9.53
CA LYS A 24 14.64 12.52 -8.69
C LYS A 24 13.78 13.48 -7.87
N GLU A 25 14.35 14.57 -7.34
CA GLU A 25 13.60 15.60 -6.62
C GLU A 25 12.73 16.43 -7.56
N LEU A 26 13.21 16.81 -8.75
CA LEU A 26 12.42 17.54 -9.74
C LEU A 26 11.19 16.73 -10.17
N VAL A 27 11.36 15.45 -10.51
CA VAL A 27 10.25 14.56 -10.86
C VAL A 27 9.30 14.37 -9.68
N ALA A 28 9.82 14.23 -8.45
CA ALA A 28 8.98 14.09 -7.27
C ALA A 28 8.21 15.38 -6.92
N GLU A 29 8.79 16.56 -7.17
CA GLU A 29 8.13 17.85 -7.03
C GLU A 29 7.01 18.02 -8.07
N ALA A 30 7.28 17.71 -9.33
CA ALA A 30 6.31 17.74 -10.41
C ALA A 30 5.15 16.76 -10.17
N GLU A 31 5.45 15.47 -10.02
CA GLU A 31 4.42 14.41 -9.93
C GLU A 31 3.63 14.41 -8.63
N GLN A 32 4.30 14.59 -7.49
CA GLN A 32 3.72 14.32 -6.17
C GLN A 32 3.28 15.59 -5.44
N PHE A 33 3.74 16.77 -5.87
CA PHE A 33 3.30 18.04 -5.32
C PHE A 33 2.54 18.88 -6.35
N VAL A 34 3.19 19.38 -7.40
CA VAL A 34 2.61 20.35 -8.34
C VAL A 34 1.44 19.76 -9.13
N TRP A 35 1.68 18.74 -9.95
CA TRP A 35 0.66 18.15 -10.80
C TRP A 35 -0.33 17.28 -10.03
N ALA A 36 0.10 16.55 -8.99
CA ALA A 36 -0.80 15.78 -8.12
C ALA A 36 -1.94 16.63 -7.53
N ASN A 37 -1.64 17.88 -7.21
CA ASN A 37 -2.57 18.78 -6.54
C ASN A 37 -3.16 19.86 -7.46
N ALA A 38 -2.78 19.90 -8.75
CA ALA A 38 -3.09 21.00 -9.65
C ALA A 38 -2.73 22.37 -9.01
N ILE A 39 -1.46 22.51 -8.62
CA ILE A 39 -0.90 23.78 -8.10
C ILE A 39 -0.71 24.74 -9.27
N THR A 40 -1.24 25.95 -9.16
CA THR A 40 -1.04 27.03 -10.12
C THR A 40 0.29 27.76 -9.90
N GLU A 41 0.80 28.49 -10.90
CA GLU A 41 2.00 29.31 -10.76
C GLU A 41 1.87 30.34 -9.62
N THR A 42 0.70 30.98 -9.50
CA THR A 42 0.37 31.91 -8.43
C THR A 42 0.48 31.25 -7.06
N GLU A 43 -0.12 30.07 -6.87
CA GLU A 43 -0.03 29.36 -5.59
C GLU A 43 1.41 28.93 -5.26
N TYR A 44 2.16 28.50 -6.28
CA TYR A 44 3.52 28.02 -6.10
C TYR A 44 4.52 29.15 -5.79
N LEU A 45 4.42 30.28 -6.49
CA LEU A 45 5.38 31.39 -6.43
C LEU A 45 4.92 32.56 -5.56
N GLN A 46 3.63 32.90 -5.52
CA GLN A 46 3.11 34.08 -4.81
C GLN A 46 2.56 33.70 -3.44
N ASP A 47 1.57 32.80 -3.40
CA ASP A 47 0.98 32.34 -2.13
C ASP A 47 1.92 31.43 -1.32
N MET A 48 3.02 31.00 -1.96
CA MET A 48 4.13 30.24 -1.36
C MET A 48 3.66 29.00 -0.58
N ILE A 49 2.63 28.32 -1.08
CA ILE A 49 1.93 27.26 -0.35
C ILE A 49 2.89 26.20 0.25
N PRO A 50 2.59 25.63 1.44
CA PRO A 50 3.45 24.65 2.08
C PRO A 50 3.67 23.41 1.20
N ARG A 51 4.94 23.04 1.01
CA ARG A 51 5.37 21.88 0.24
C ARG A 51 5.33 20.60 1.09
N THR A 52 4.14 20.26 1.57
CA THR A 52 3.89 19.16 2.50
C THR A 52 4.48 17.84 1.99
N GLY A 53 5.22 17.14 2.86
CA GLY A 53 5.90 15.90 2.50
C GLY A 53 7.12 16.05 1.57
N ARG A 54 7.62 17.26 1.31
CA ARG A 54 8.93 17.49 0.68
C ARG A 54 9.98 17.76 1.76
N LYS A 55 11.13 17.06 1.73
CA LYS A 55 12.19 17.20 2.73
C LYS A 55 13.02 18.49 2.55
N THR A 56 13.30 18.87 1.31
CA THR A 56 14.16 20.02 0.98
C THR A 56 13.33 21.32 0.95
N PRO A 57 13.51 22.29 1.86
CA PRO A 57 12.82 23.58 1.78
C PRO A 57 13.32 24.41 0.59
N LEU A 58 12.43 25.15 -0.07
CA LEU A 58 12.76 26.03 -1.19
C LEU A 58 12.30 27.46 -0.88
N SER A 59 13.25 28.40 -0.93
CA SER A 59 13.00 29.83 -0.92
C SER A 59 12.34 30.28 -2.23
N LEU A 60 11.73 31.48 -2.22
CA LEU A 60 11.08 32.07 -3.39
C LEU A 60 12.02 32.10 -4.63
N GLU A 61 13.26 32.54 -4.44
CA GLU A 61 14.28 32.59 -5.50
C GLU A 61 14.57 31.23 -6.13
N LYS A 62 14.47 30.14 -5.34
CA LYS A 62 14.64 28.77 -5.85
C LYS A 62 13.35 28.18 -6.42
N ARG A 63 12.17 28.61 -5.98
CA ARG A 63 10.90 28.13 -6.56
C ARG A 63 10.74 28.56 -8.02
N LYS A 64 11.20 29.75 -8.42
CA LYS A 64 11.09 30.24 -9.81
C LYS A 64 11.81 29.34 -10.84
N PRO A 65 13.11 28.98 -10.71
CA PRO A 65 13.76 28.05 -11.64
C PRO A 65 13.22 26.62 -11.53
N VAL A 66 12.75 26.18 -10.35
CA VAL A 66 12.06 24.90 -10.21
C VAL A 66 10.74 24.87 -11.00
N TRP A 67 9.92 25.92 -10.93
CA TRP A 67 8.69 26.03 -11.71
C TRP A 67 8.98 25.95 -13.22
N ALA A 68 9.96 26.73 -13.71
CA ALA A 68 10.37 26.69 -15.11
C ALA A 68 10.86 25.29 -15.55
N ALA A 69 11.61 24.59 -14.69
CA ALA A 69 12.06 23.22 -14.95
C ALA A 69 10.90 22.20 -14.96
N ILE A 70 9.87 22.39 -14.13
CA ILE A 70 8.66 21.55 -14.14
C ILE A 70 7.85 21.74 -15.43
N VAL A 71 7.68 22.99 -15.88
CA VAL A 71 7.01 23.29 -17.16
C VAL A 71 7.77 22.65 -18.32
N ALA A 72 9.08 22.90 -18.43
CA ALA A 72 9.91 22.34 -19.50
C ALA A 72 9.99 20.79 -19.46
N PHE A 73 9.94 20.19 -18.27
CA PHE A 73 9.84 18.73 -18.12
C PHE A 73 8.50 18.20 -18.65
N GLY A 74 7.40 18.90 -18.34
CA GLY A 74 6.08 18.59 -18.89
C GLY A 74 6.05 18.69 -20.41
N ASP A 75 6.55 19.79 -20.99
CA ASP A 75 6.61 20.01 -22.43
C ASP A 75 7.46 18.94 -23.14
N SER A 76 8.56 18.50 -22.51
CA SER A 76 9.41 17.41 -23.01
C SER A 76 8.67 16.07 -23.07
N LEU A 77 7.82 15.76 -22.08
CA LEU A 77 6.97 14.57 -22.10
C LEU A 77 5.98 14.64 -23.27
N LEU A 78 5.24 15.75 -23.40
CA LEU A 78 4.22 15.90 -24.45
C LEU A 78 4.84 15.88 -25.86
N SER A 79 6.02 16.49 -26.03
CA SER A 79 6.79 16.45 -27.28
C SER A 79 7.24 15.04 -27.66
N SER A 80 7.37 14.13 -26.69
CA SER A 80 7.65 12.70 -26.92
C SER A 80 6.40 11.85 -27.16
N GLY A 81 5.20 12.45 -27.16
CA GLY A 81 3.92 11.75 -27.24
C GLY A 81 3.56 10.99 -25.95
N THR A 82 4.16 11.34 -24.82
CA THR A 82 3.89 10.71 -23.51
C THR A 82 3.39 11.74 -22.50
N ALA A 83 2.69 11.27 -21.48
CA ALA A 83 2.29 12.08 -20.33
C ALA A 83 2.20 11.18 -19.10
N THR A 84 2.40 11.75 -17.92
CA THR A 84 2.12 11.04 -16.66
C THR A 84 0.63 11.11 -16.31
N ARG A 85 0.19 10.29 -15.35
CA ARG A 85 -1.21 10.32 -14.87
C ARG A 85 -1.59 11.70 -14.32
N CYS A 86 -0.69 12.35 -13.58
CA CYS A 86 -0.94 13.67 -13.00
C CYS A 86 -0.94 14.75 -14.10
N GLN A 87 0.02 14.71 -15.03
CA GLN A 87 0.06 15.67 -16.15
C GLN A 87 -1.18 15.56 -17.05
N ALA A 88 -1.57 14.34 -17.43
CA ALA A 88 -2.77 14.11 -18.24
C ALA A 88 -4.05 14.61 -17.55
N ALA A 89 -4.14 14.48 -16.21
CA ALA A 89 -5.25 15.05 -15.46
C ALA A 89 -5.27 16.59 -15.51
N ASN A 90 -4.11 17.26 -15.43
CA ASN A 90 -4.04 18.71 -15.56
C ASN A 90 -4.42 19.19 -16.97
N LEU A 91 -3.99 18.49 -18.02
CA LEU A 91 -4.43 18.78 -19.39
C LEU A 91 -5.96 18.69 -19.56
N VAL A 92 -6.61 17.70 -18.94
CA VAL A 92 -8.09 17.61 -18.91
C VAL A 92 -8.71 18.79 -18.16
N LEU A 93 -8.11 19.26 -17.07
CA LEU A 93 -8.59 20.44 -16.34
C LEU A 93 -8.44 21.74 -17.16
N GLU A 94 -7.32 21.90 -17.85
CA GLU A 94 -7.03 23.07 -18.70
C GLU A 94 -7.95 23.13 -19.92
N HIS A 95 -8.12 22.02 -20.64
CA HIS A 95 -8.98 21.97 -21.84
C HIS A 95 -10.47 21.93 -21.50
N SER A 96 -10.84 21.54 -20.27
CA SER A 96 -12.23 21.44 -19.78
C SER A 96 -13.20 20.81 -20.80
N PRO A 97 -12.95 19.56 -21.24
CA PRO A 97 -13.81 18.87 -22.21
C PRO A 97 -15.20 18.59 -21.63
N GLU A 98 -16.19 18.47 -22.51
CA GLU A 98 -17.56 18.09 -22.16
C GLU A 98 -17.63 16.75 -21.38
N PRO A 99 -18.53 16.62 -20.38
CA PRO A 99 -18.66 15.38 -19.61
C PRO A 99 -19.00 14.16 -20.47
N VAL A 100 -18.16 13.11 -20.38
CA VAL A 100 -18.28 11.89 -21.18
C VAL A 100 -19.12 10.80 -20.50
N VAL A 101 -19.30 10.87 -19.18
CA VAL A 101 -20.13 9.93 -18.40
C VAL A 101 -21.14 10.66 -17.53
N ASP A 102 -22.26 10.01 -17.23
CA ASP A 102 -23.27 10.54 -16.32
C ASP A 102 -22.90 10.32 -14.84
N TYR A 103 -22.47 9.11 -14.52
CA TYR A 103 -22.09 8.68 -13.18
C TYR A 103 -20.70 8.03 -13.23
N LEU A 104 -19.89 8.29 -12.21
CA LEU A 104 -18.58 7.69 -12.06
C LEU A 104 -18.44 7.10 -10.66
N PHE A 105 -18.02 5.84 -10.58
CA PHE A 105 -17.66 5.18 -9.33
C PHE A 105 -16.14 5.10 -9.26
N ILE A 106 -15.56 5.62 -8.19
CA ILE A 106 -14.13 5.56 -7.90
C ILE A 106 -13.97 4.72 -6.64
N ASP A 107 -13.37 3.55 -6.80
CA ASP A 107 -12.92 2.73 -5.67
C ASP A 107 -11.50 3.12 -5.25
N GLU A 108 -11.15 2.84 -3.99
CA GLU A 108 -9.86 3.20 -3.36
C GLU A 108 -9.45 4.66 -3.62
N ALA A 109 -10.38 5.60 -3.46
CA ALA A 109 -10.20 7.02 -3.81
C ALA A 109 -9.00 7.70 -3.11
N GLN A 110 -8.57 7.17 -1.96
CA GLN A 110 -7.37 7.62 -1.24
C GLN A 110 -6.04 7.34 -1.97
N ASP A 111 -6.02 6.48 -3.00
CA ASP A 111 -4.84 6.23 -3.86
C ASP A 111 -4.76 7.19 -5.08
N LEU A 112 -5.75 8.07 -5.26
CA LEU A 112 -5.80 9.03 -6.35
C LEU A 112 -5.40 10.46 -5.89
N PRO A 113 -4.51 11.15 -6.63
CA PRO A 113 -4.22 12.56 -6.39
C PRO A 113 -5.41 13.48 -6.66
N ALA A 114 -5.44 14.64 -5.98
CA ALA A 114 -6.53 15.61 -6.09
C ALA A 114 -6.82 16.05 -7.54
N ALA A 115 -5.78 16.24 -8.36
CA ALA A 115 -5.93 16.60 -9.77
C ALA A 115 -6.64 15.52 -10.59
N VAL A 116 -6.33 14.24 -10.34
CA VAL A 116 -6.98 13.09 -11.00
C VAL A 116 -8.45 13.03 -10.63
N ILE A 117 -8.75 13.14 -9.32
CA ILE A 117 -10.14 13.16 -8.81
C ILE A 117 -10.92 14.35 -9.40
N ARG A 118 -10.29 15.53 -9.52
CA ARG A 118 -10.91 16.73 -10.12
C ARG A 118 -11.16 16.57 -11.62
N ALA A 119 -10.21 15.97 -12.36
CA ALA A 119 -10.38 15.70 -13.79
C ALA A 119 -11.53 14.70 -14.03
N CYS A 120 -11.57 13.61 -13.23
CA CYS A 120 -12.69 12.67 -13.20
C CYS A 120 -14.03 13.35 -12.91
N LYS A 121 -14.06 14.31 -11.99
CA LYS A 121 -15.26 15.11 -11.69
C LYS A 121 -15.69 15.97 -12.90
N ASN A 122 -14.76 16.68 -13.55
CA ASN A 122 -15.07 17.48 -14.74
C ASN A 122 -15.63 16.62 -15.89
N LEU A 123 -15.15 15.38 -16.03
CA LEU A 123 -15.62 14.43 -17.03
C LEU A 123 -17.00 13.79 -16.70
N THR A 124 -17.61 14.11 -15.55
CA THR A 124 -18.84 13.47 -15.04
C THR A 124 -20.00 14.47 -14.95
N ARG A 125 -21.13 14.17 -15.61
CA ARG A 125 -22.29 15.08 -15.74
C ARG A 125 -23.15 15.18 -14.49
N LYS A 126 -23.34 14.09 -13.74
CA LYS A 126 -24.29 14.03 -12.60
C LYS A 126 -23.59 13.86 -11.27
N ALA A 127 -22.99 12.69 -11.01
CA ALA A 127 -22.40 12.40 -9.70
C ALA A 127 -21.18 11.48 -9.78
N VAL A 128 -20.17 11.82 -8.98
CA VAL A 128 -19.03 10.96 -8.64
C VAL A 128 -19.31 10.33 -7.28
N ILE A 129 -19.27 9.00 -7.21
CA ILE A 129 -19.38 8.21 -5.98
C ILE A 129 -17.96 7.75 -5.64
N LEU A 130 -17.51 8.07 -4.42
CA LEU A 130 -16.20 7.67 -3.90
C LEU A 130 -16.38 6.55 -2.88
N ALA A 131 -15.65 5.46 -3.04
CA ALA A 131 -15.37 4.46 -2.02
C ALA A 131 -13.89 4.52 -1.64
N GLY A 132 -13.58 4.12 -0.41
CA GLY A 132 -12.22 4.18 0.12
C GLY A 132 -12.19 3.99 1.64
N ASP A 133 -11.01 3.68 2.16
CA ASP A 133 -10.76 3.46 3.57
C ASP A 133 -10.34 4.77 4.26
N ALA A 134 -11.11 5.18 5.28
CA ALA A 134 -10.86 6.40 6.05
C ALA A 134 -9.54 6.32 6.85
N ASP A 135 -9.11 5.15 7.30
CA ASP A 135 -7.88 5.02 8.09
C ASP A 135 -6.64 5.00 7.19
N GLN A 136 -6.77 4.50 5.96
CA GLN A 136 -5.73 4.66 4.96
C GLN A 136 -5.64 6.11 4.46
N SER A 137 -6.66 6.94 4.70
CA SER A 137 -6.64 8.37 4.34
C SER A 137 -5.69 9.23 5.19
N ILE A 138 -5.05 8.67 6.23
CA ILE A 138 -3.90 9.28 6.93
C ILE A 138 -2.78 9.67 5.93
N TYR A 139 -2.71 9.01 4.77
CA TYR A 139 -1.75 9.32 3.70
C TYR A 139 -2.19 10.42 2.73
N GLN A 140 -3.47 10.81 2.74
CA GLN A 140 -4.02 11.92 1.96
C GLN A 140 -5.08 12.68 2.77
N ASN A 141 -4.60 13.61 3.62
CA ASN A 141 -5.43 14.56 4.38
C ASN A 141 -6.62 15.07 3.58
N GLY A 142 -7.75 15.40 4.24
CA GLY A 142 -8.95 15.97 3.61
C GLY A 142 -8.74 17.25 2.76
N PHE A 143 -7.54 17.83 2.82
CA PHE A 143 -7.01 18.76 1.82
C PHE A 143 -7.15 18.23 0.38
N THR A 144 -6.89 16.94 0.11
CA THR A 144 -7.03 16.33 -1.22
C THR A 144 -8.45 16.47 -1.76
N PHE A 145 -9.48 16.07 -1.01
CA PHE A 145 -10.88 16.17 -1.48
C PHE A 145 -11.33 17.62 -1.65
N LYS A 146 -11.00 18.49 -0.69
CA LYS A 146 -11.28 19.94 -0.79
C LYS A 146 -10.61 20.55 -2.03
N ARG A 147 -9.36 20.18 -2.31
CA ARG A 147 -8.58 20.67 -3.45
C ARG A 147 -9.01 20.07 -4.78
N ALA A 148 -9.55 18.85 -4.77
CA ALA A 148 -10.26 18.25 -5.90
C ALA A 148 -11.64 18.90 -6.15
N GLY A 149 -12.07 19.85 -5.30
CA GLY A 149 -13.37 20.49 -5.38
C GLY A 149 -14.54 19.55 -5.04
N ILE A 150 -14.29 18.50 -4.25
CA ILE A 150 -15.32 17.58 -3.75
C ILE A 150 -15.67 17.97 -2.32
N ASP A 151 -16.90 18.44 -2.15
CA ASP A 151 -17.52 18.61 -0.84
C ASP A 151 -18.16 17.29 -0.39
N ILE A 152 -17.53 16.66 0.60
CA ILE A 152 -17.99 15.43 1.27
C ILE A 152 -18.88 15.71 2.49
N THR A 153 -19.01 16.97 2.90
CA THR A 153 -19.72 17.37 4.14
C THR A 153 -21.19 16.98 4.07
N GLY A 154 -21.66 16.18 5.03
CA GLY A 154 -23.03 15.67 5.05
C GLY A 154 -23.39 14.67 3.94
N LYS A 155 -22.42 14.24 3.12
CA LYS A 155 -22.61 13.30 2.00
C LYS A 155 -21.84 11.97 2.19
N THR A 156 -21.08 11.84 3.28
CA THR A 156 -20.34 10.62 3.64
C THR A 156 -21.22 9.63 4.39
N ARG A 157 -21.14 8.34 4.02
CA ARG A 157 -21.68 7.22 4.80
C ARG A 157 -20.56 6.29 5.20
N ILE A 158 -20.28 6.20 6.50
CA ILE A 158 -19.26 5.30 7.04
C ILE A 158 -19.88 3.90 7.26
N LEU A 159 -19.25 2.86 6.72
CA LEU A 159 -19.61 1.47 7.00
C LEU A 159 -18.84 1.01 8.25
N ARG A 160 -19.57 0.72 9.34
CA ARG A 160 -19.00 0.40 10.67
C ARG A 160 -18.98 -1.10 11.00
N SER A 161 -19.15 -1.96 10.02
CA SER A 161 -19.24 -3.41 10.25
C SER A 161 -18.20 -4.12 9.39
N ASN A 162 -17.23 -4.76 10.05
CA ASN A 162 -16.23 -5.57 9.36
C ASN A 162 -16.81 -6.97 9.13
N PHE A 163 -17.11 -7.29 7.87
CA PHE A 163 -17.49 -8.64 7.42
C PHE A 163 -16.35 -9.36 6.68
N ARG A 164 -15.18 -8.72 6.54
CA ARG A 164 -14.02 -9.15 5.78
C ARG A 164 -13.17 -10.16 6.56
N ASN A 165 -12.89 -9.86 7.82
CA ASN A 165 -11.96 -10.59 8.69
C ASN A 165 -12.69 -11.22 9.88
N THR A 166 -12.08 -12.22 10.52
CA THR A 166 -12.52 -12.73 11.83
C THR A 166 -12.21 -11.73 12.95
N VAL A 167 -12.90 -11.88 14.08
CA VAL A 167 -12.68 -11.08 15.31
C VAL A 167 -11.21 -11.11 15.72
N GLN A 168 -10.59 -12.30 15.69
CA GLN A 168 -9.22 -12.54 16.11
C GLN A 168 -8.19 -11.87 15.18
N VAL A 169 -8.34 -12.04 13.86
CA VAL A 169 -7.48 -11.37 12.86
C VAL A 169 -7.60 -9.85 12.96
N HIS A 170 -8.83 -9.33 13.08
CA HIS A 170 -9.07 -7.90 13.24
C HIS A 170 -8.48 -7.36 14.55
N ALA A 171 -8.65 -8.07 15.67
CA ALA A 171 -8.10 -7.67 16.96
C ALA A 171 -6.56 -7.60 16.96
N LEU A 172 -5.88 -8.56 16.33
CA LEU A 172 -4.42 -8.50 16.16
C LEU A 172 -4.01 -7.31 15.27
N ALA A 173 -4.70 -7.10 14.15
CA ALA A 173 -4.40 -5.99 13.24
C ALA A 173 -4.58 -4.62 13.93
N GLU A 174 -5.66 -4.40 14.67
CA GLU A 174 -5.88 -3.15 15.42
C GLU A 174 -4.90 -2.99 16.59
N ARG A 175 -4.54 -4.06 17.31
CA ARG A 175 -3.47 -3.99 18.33
C ARG A 175 -2.14 -3.56 17.71
N TYR A 176 -1.80 -4.11 16.55
CA TYR A 176 -0.58 -3.76 15.82
C TYR A 176 -0.61 -2.34 15.23
N ARG A 177 -1.78 -1.84 14.84
CA ARG A 177 -1.96 -0.43 14.45
C ARG A 177 -1.80 0.50 15.66
N ASN A 178 -2.49 0.22 16.76
CA ASN A 178 -2.56 1.07 17.94
C ASN A 178 -1.24 1.17 18.71
N SER A 179 -0.43 0.10 18.74
CA SER A 179 0.92 0.14 19.35
C SER A 179 1.87 1.12 18.64
N THR A 180 1.51 1.61 17.45
CA THR A 180 2.35 2.46 16.59
C THR A 180 1.86 3.91 16.52
N GLY A 181 0.88 4.29 17.35
CA GLY A 181 0.31 5.63 17.40
C GLY A 181 -0.72 5.93 16.31
N GLY A 182 -1.43 4.92 15.80
CA GLY A 182 -2.60 5.13 14.93
C GLY A 182 -3.78 5.73 15.67
N ASP A 183 -4.54 6.60 15.00
CA ASP A 183 -5.76 7.21 15.55
C ASP A 183 -6.83 6.14 15.82
N THR A 184 -7.42 6.20 17.01
CA THR A 184 -8.23 5.12 17.59
C THR A 184 -9.74 5.27 17.29
N GLU A 185 -10.13 5.48 16.03
CA GLU A 185 -11.52 5.87 15.67
C GLU A 185 -12.30 5.00 14.66
N THR A 186 -11.82 3.82 14.25
CA THR A 186 -12.71 2.81 13.64
C THR A 186 -13.18 1.77 14.64
N GLY A 187 -14.30 2.07 15.28
CA GLY A 187 -15.16 1.07 15.95
C GLY A 187 -15.86 0.14 14.95
N ALA A 188 -15.09 -0.47 14.04
CA ALA A 188 -15.55 -1.34 12.98
C ALA A 188 -15.59 -2.80 13.45
N SER A 189 -16.54 -3.13 14.34
CA SER A 189 -16.63 -4.46 14.93
C SER A 189 -16.70 -5.55 13.84
N ALA A 190 -15.78 -6.50 13.92
CA ALA A 190 -15.91 -7.80 13.29
C ALA A 190 -16.89 -8.66 14.10
N TRP A 191 -17.64 -9.54 13.41
CA TRP A 191 -18.72 -10.34 14.02
C TRP A 191 -18.53 -11.84 13.89
N ARG A 192 -17.54 -12.27 13.09
CA ARG A 192 -17.29 -13.67 12.79
C ARG A 192 -16.13 -14.17 13.62
N GLU A 193 -16.39 -15.09 14.53
CA GLU A 193 -15.31 -15.79 15.24
C GLU A 193 -14.56 -16.72 14.30
N GLY A 194 -13.27 -16.88 14.55
CA GLY A 194 -12.38 -17.86 13.92
C GLY A 194 -11.26 -18.25 14.87
N PRO A 195 -10.22 -18.93 14.38
CA PRO A 195 -9.05 -19.24 15.18
C PRO A 195 -8.20 -18.00 15.44
N GLU A 196 -7.41 -18.03 16.51
CA GLU A 196 -6.33 -17.06 16.74
C GLU A 196 -5.27 -17.14 15.62
N PRO A 197 -4.69 -16.01 15.20
CA PRO A 197 -3.57 -16.01 14.27
C PRO A 197 -2.39 -16.80 14.82
N ALA A 198 -1.92 -17.81 14.09
CA ALA A 198 -0.78 -18.61 14.55
C ALA A 198 0.54 -17.90 14.21
N HIS A 199 1.55 -18.11 15.04
CA HIS A 199 2.91 -17.65 14.79
C HIS A 199 3.87 -18.84 14.70
N ILE A 200 4.72 -18.82 13.68
CA ILE A 200 5.69 -19.86 13.37
C ILE A 200 7.05 -19.20 13.22
N GLN A 201 8.01 -19.63 14.04
CA GLN A 201 9.40 -19.18 13.98
C GLN A 201 10.31 -20.26 13.40
N ALA A 202 11.44 -19.82 12.84
CA ALA A 202 12.54 -20.69 12.44
C ALA A 202 13.89 -19.94 12.53
N PRO A 203 15.02 -20.65 12.67
CA PRO A 203 16.32 -20.00 12.87
C PRO A 203 16.89 -19.37 11.59
N ASN A 204 16.45 -19.80 10.41
CA ASN A 204 16.88 -19.26 9.12
C ASN A 204 15.77 -19.36 8.06
N GLY A 205 15.96 -18.66 6.94
CA GLY A 205 14.97 -18.56 5.86
C GLY A 205 14.69 -19.87 5.10
N THR A 206 15.59 -20.85 5.13
CA THR A 206 15.34 -22.18 4.54
C THR A 206 14.35 -22.94 5.42
N ASP A 207 14.66 -23.08 6.71
CA ASP A 207 13.77 -23.73 7.68
C ASP A 207 12.40 -23.05 7.78
N LEU A 208 12.36 -21.71 7.61
CA LEU A 208 11.12 -20.94 7.56
C LEU A 208 10.28 -21.25 6.31
N THR A 209 10.92 -21.45 5.16
CA THR A 209 10.21 -21.82 3.90
C THR A 209 9.74 -23.27 3.95
N ASP A 210 10.49 -24.17 4.59
CA ASP A 210 10.05 -25.54 4.84
C ASP A 210 8.89 -25.61 5.85
N ALA A 211 8.90 -24.77 6.89
CA ALA A 211 7.79 -24.64 7.83
C ALA A 211 6.52 -24.11 7.12
N LEU A 212 6.68 -23.13 6.24
CA LEU A 212 5.62 -22.61 5.37
C LEU A 212 5.04 -23.70 4.46
N ALA A 213 5.89 -24.53 3.83
CA ALA A 213 5.44 -25.64 2.99
C ALA A 213 4.67 -26.71 3.79
N ARG A 214 5.17 -27.08 4.97
CA ARG A 214 4.46 -28.00 5.90
C ARG A 214 3.09 -27.46 6.31
N ARG A 215 2.99 -26.16 6.59
CA ARG A 215 1.72 -25.53 7.01
C ARG A 215 0.73 -25.36 5.85
N ALA A 216 1.20 -25.02 4.66
CA ALA A 216 0.36 -25.03 3.45
C ALA A 216 -0.19 -26.43 3.17
N ARG A 217 0.62 -27.48 3.34
CA ARG A 217 0.18 -28.88 3.23
C ARG A 217 -0.88 -29.25 4.27
N LEU A 218 -0.75 -28.80 5.52
CA LEU A 218 -1.76 -29.01 6.58
C LEU A 218 -3.13 -28.49 6.14
N TYR A 219 -3.20 -27.25 5.64
CA TYR A 219 -4.47 -26.68 5.17
C TYR A 219 -5.09 -27.45 4.01
N ILE A 220 -4.28 -27.87 3.02
CA ILE A 220 -4.77 -28.49 1.80
C ILE A 220 -5.13 -29.96 2.03
N ASN A 221 -4.23 -30.73 2.66
CA ASN A 221 -4.37 -32.18 2.77
C ASN A 221 -5.20 -32.61 3.98
N ASP A 222 -5.01 -31.95 5.12
CA ASP A 222 -5.55 -32.41 6.41
C ASP A 222 -6.81 -31.62 6.81
N LEU A 223 -6.88 -30.33 6.45
CA LEU A 223 -8.07 -29.47 6.67
C LEU A 223 -8.96 -29.32 5.41
N GLY A 224 -8.53 -29.84 4.25
CA GLY A 224 -9.36 -29.94 3.04
C GLY A 224 -9.60 -28.63 2.27
N TYR A 225 -8.81 -27.58 2.50
CA TYR A 225 -8.94 -26.32 1.77
C TYR A 225 -8.44 -26.45 0.32
N GLU A 226 -9.19 -25.93 -0.65
CA GLU A 226 -8.71 -25.81 -2.03
C GLU A 226 -7.46 -24.91 -2.10
N PRO A 227 -6.38 -25.29 -2.81
CA PRO A 227 -5.11 -24.54 -2.80
C PRO A 227 -5.23 -23.04 -3.12
N HIS A 228 -6.17 -22.66 -3.99
CA HIS A 228 -6.37 -21.28 -4.42
C HIS A 228 -7.02 -20.37 -3.36
N ASN A 229 -7.52 -20.94 -2.25
CA ASN A 229 -7.98 -20.20 -1.08
C ASN A 229 -6.83 -19.79 -0.13
N LEU A 230 -5.64 -20.34 -0.34
CA LEU A 230 -4.42 -19.91 0.34
C LEU A 230 -3.72 -18.82 -0.48
N CYS A 231 -3.29 -17.76 0.21
CA CYS A 231 -2.32 -16.82 -0.33
C CYS A 231 -1.08 -16.69 0.55
N ILE A 232 0.10 -16.80 -0.06
CA ILE A 232 1.37 -16.53 0.60
C ILE A 232 1.80 -15.10 0.27
N LEU A 233 1.96 -14.29 1.31
CA LEU A 233 2.38 -12.90 1.22
C LEU A 233 3.83 -12.78 1.68
N ALA A 234 4.74 -12.43 0.76
CA ALA A 234 6.16 -12.30 1.07
C ALA A 234 6.70 -10.88 0.81
N SER A 235 7.83 -10.54 1.43
CA SER A 235 8.41 -9.21 1.32
C SER A 235 8.96 -8.85 -0.07
N THR A 236 9.62 -9.79 -0.77
CA THR A 236 10.31 -9.49 -2.04
C THR A 236 10.04 -10.53 -3.12
N GLY A 237 10.23 -10.16 -4.40
CA GLY A 237 10.15 -11.10 -5.52
C GLY A 237 11.10 -12.30 -5.39
N LYS A 238 12.32 -12.08 -4.86
CA LYS A 238 13.30 -13.13 -4.56
C LYS A 238 12.91 -14.06 -3.42
N ASP A 239 11.94 -13.66 -2.61
CA ASP A 239 11.35 -14.53 -1.59
C ASP A 239 10.20 -15.33 -2.20
N ILE A 240 9.40 -14.73 -3.09
CA ILE A 240 8.38 -15.44 -3.89
C ILE A 240 9.00 -16.53 -4.77
N GLU A 241 10.09 -16.24 -5.50
CA GLU A 241 10.81 -17.22 -6.32
C GLU A 241 11.21 -18.47 -5.49
N ARG A 242 11.86 -18.27 -4.34
CA ARG A 242 12.24 -19.35 -3.42
C ARG A 242 11.04 -20.11 -2.86
N ILE A 243 9.97 -19.41 -2.50
CA ILE A 243 8.73 -20.02 -2.00
C ILE A 243 8.13 -20.94 -3.08
N ILE A 244 8.07 -20.50 -4.35
CA ILE A 244 7.59 -21.32 -5.47
C ILE A 244 8.47 -22.56 -5.66
N GLU A 245 9.79 -22.41 -5.63
CA GLU A 245 10.74 -23.53 -5.76
C GLU A 245 10.59 -24.55 -4.63
N THR A 246 10.59 -24.09 -3.37
CA THR A 246 10.44 -24.97 -2.20
C THR A 246 9.09 -25.68 -2.24
N LEU A 247 7.96 -24.95 -2.36
CA LEU A 247 6.63 -25.56 -2.34
C LEU A 247 6.41 -26.50 -3.54
N GLY A 248 6.99 -26.19 -4.70
CA GLY A 248 7.02 -27.09 -5.85
C GLY A 248 7.69 -28.45 -5.52
N SER A 249 8.77 -28.46 -4.73
CA SER A 249 9.40 -29.70 -4.29
C SER A 249 8.56 -30.51 -3.29
N PHE A 250 7.65 -29.85 -2.56
CA PHE A 250 6.61 -30.49 -1.73
C PHE A 250 5.35 -30.91 -2.53
N GLY A 251 5.34 -30.73 -3.86
CA GLY A 251 4.19 -31.05 -4.70
C GLY A 251 3.03 -30.04 -4.60
N LEU A 252 3.30 -28.84 -4.10
CA LEU A 252 2.32 -27.77 -3.93
C LEU A 252 2.51 -26.72 -5.04
N PRO A 253 1.75 -26.77 -6.14
CA PRO A 253 1.90 -25.80 -7.23
C PRO A 253 1.50 -24.40 -6.77
N CYS A 254 2.28 -23.40 -7.17
CA CYS A 254 2.08 -21.99 -6.83
C CYS A 254 1.83 -21.14 -8.08
N THR A 255 1.09 -20.05 -7.94
CA THR A 255 0.84 -19.08 -9.02
C THR A 255 0.99 -17.65 -8.52
N ASP A 256 1.87 -16.90 -9.17
CA ASP A 256 2.17 -15.52 -8.84
C ASP A 256 1.09 -14.58 -9.39
N ILE A 257 0.31 -13.98 -8.49
CA ILE A 257 -0.82 -13.10 -8.85
C ILE A 257 -0.36 -11.74 -9.39
N ARG A 258 0.96 -11.47 -9.36
CA ARG A 258 1.58 -10.28 -9.97
C ARG A 258 1.78 -10.43 -11.48
N ASN A 259 1.66 -11.65 -12.03
CA ASN A 259 1.75 -11.88 -13.47
C ASN A 259 0.53 -11.25 -14.17
N ARG A 260 0.76 -10.59 -15.32
CA ARG A 260 -0.31 -9.98 -16.13
C ARG A 260 -1.26 -11.00 -16.75
N GLU A 261 -0.79 -12.24 -16.91
CA GLU A 261 -1.57 -13.37 -17.43
C GLU A 261 -2.34 -14.13 -16.33
N PHE A 262 -2.25 -13.69 -15.08
CA PHE A 262 -2.97 -14.32 -13.98
C PHE A 262 -4.49 -14.09 -14.07
N ASP A 263 -5.25 -15.18 -14.01
CA ASP A 263 -6.69 -15.18 -13.84
C ASP A 263 -7.07 -15.70 -12.45
N PHE A 264 -7.91 -14.97 -11.72
CA PHE A 264 -8.49 -15.42 -10.45
C PHE A 264 -9.38 -16.66 -10.60
N GLY A 265 -9.88 -16.96 -11.80
CA GLY A 265 -10.54 -18.22 -12.14
C GLY A 265 -9.62 -19.45 -12.10
N THR A 266 -8.30 -19.26 -12.08
CA THR A 266 -7.33 -20.36 -11.95
C THR A 266 -7.48 -21.05 -10.60
N ARG A 267 -7.69 -22.38 -10.64
CA ARG A 267 -7.80 -23.26 -9.47
C ARG A 267 -6.63 -24.23 -9.38
N GLY A 268 -6.51 -24.88 -8.23
CA GLY A 268 -5.55 -25.98 -8.01
C GLY A 268 -4.14 -25.56 -7.63
N SER A 269 -3.83 -24.26 -7.58
CA SER A 269 -2.54 -23.71 -7.13
C SER A 269 -2.68 -22.72 -5.98
N ILE A 270 -1.66 -22.66 -5.13
CA ILE A 270 -1.52 -21.66 -4.06
C ILE A 270 -1.20 -20.31 -4.67
N ARG A 271 -1.90 -19.26 -4.26
CA ARG A 271 -1.65 -17.90 -4.74
C ARG A 271 -0.45 -17.31 -4.01
N VAL A 272 0.48 -16.65 -4.71
CA VAL A 272 1.64 -16.00 -4.07
C VAL A 272 1.74 -14.55 -4.53
N SER A 273 2.11 -13.64 -3.63
CA SER A 273 2.21 -12.20 -3.92
C SER A 273 3.18 -11.48 -2.99
N THR A 274 3.69 -10.34 -3.43
CA THR A 274 4.39 -9.44 -2.51
C THR A 274 3.40 -8.64 -1.65
N LEU A 275 3.80 -8.28 -0.43
CA LEU A 275 2.96 -7.49 0.50
C LEU A 275 2.28 -6.29 -0.17
N HIS A 276 3.04 -5.53 -0.98
CA HIS A 276 2.54 -4.36 -1.72
C HIS A 276 1.55 -4.69 -2.84
N SER A 277 1.67 -5.88 -3.45
CA SER A 277 0.86 -6.30 -4.60
C SER A 277 -0.46 -6.98 -4.21
N ALA A 278 -0.63 -7.31 -2.93
CA ALA A 278 -1.86 -7.87 -2.39
C ALA A 278 -2.88 -6.82 -1.92
N LYS A 279 -2.58 -5.52 -2.00
CA LYS A 279 -3.53 -4.45 -1.66
C LYS A 279 -4.80 -4.58 -2.52
N GLY A 280 -5.97 -4.41 -1.88
CA GLY A 280 -7.28 -4.55 -2.52
C GLY A 280 -7.79 -5.99 -2.64
N LEU A 281 -6.92 -7.00 -2.43
CA LEU A 281 -7.31 -8.41 -2.48
C LEU A 281 -7.66 -8.96 -1.09
N ASP A 282 -8.28 -10.14 -1.06
CA ASP A 282 -8.64 -10.91 0.13
C ASP A 282 -8.51 -12.40 -0.14
N PHE A 283 -8.13 -13.16 0.89
CA PHE A 283 -7.99 -14.61 0.82
C PHE A 283 -8.48 -15.28 2.11
N PRO A 284 -9.20 -16.41 2.02
CA PRO A 284 -9.61 -17.20 3.19
C PRO A 284 -8.44 -17.49 4.16
N ILE A 285 -7.32 -17.96 3.62
CA ILE A 285 -6.10 -18.26 4.38
C ILE A 285 -4.97 -17.38 3.86
N VAL A 286 -4.28 -16.69 4.77
CA VAL A 286 -3.04 -15.95 4.47
C VAL A 286 -1.88 -16.52 5.28
N LEU A 287 -0.82 -16.89 4.57
CA LEU A 287 0.47 -17.26 5.15
C LEU A 287 1.44 -16.10 4.94
N LEU A 288 1.68 -15.31 5.99
CA LEU A 288 2.42 -14.06 5.96
C LEU A 288 3.92 -14.30 6.25
N TYR A 289 4.73 -14.34 5.20
CA TYR A 289 6.16 -14.65 5.23
C TYR A 289 7.03 -13.40 5.43
N LEU A 290 7.46 -13.16 6.67
CA LEU A 290 8.21 -11.99 7.14
C LEU A 290 9.66 -12.34 7.53
N ASN A 291 10.38 -13.00 6.63
CA ASN A 291 11.82 -13.27 6.77
C ASN A 291 12.69 -11.99 6.89
N ARG A 292 12.25 -10.89 6.26
CA ARG A 292 12.93 -9.58 6.21
C ARG A 292 11.96 -8.52 5.71
N LEU A 293 12.29 -7.23 5.81
CA LEU A 293 11.50 -6.14 5.22
C LEU A 293 12.25 -5.43 4.07
N PRO A 294 11.57 -5.06 2.96
CA PRO A 294 12.24 -4.43 1.82
C PRO A 294 12.72 -3.02 2.18
N GLY A 295 14.00 -2.71 1.91
CA GLY A 295 14.57 -1.39 2.19
C GLY A 295 14.84 -1.09 3.66
N TYR A 296 14.59 -2.04 4.58
CA TYR A 296 14.98 -1.91 5.97
C TYR A 296 16.48 -2.25 6.13
N SER A 297 17.30 -1.26 6.49
CA SER A 297 18.73 -1.41 6.74
C SER A 297 19.03 -1.05 8.18
N HIS A 298 19.73 -1.93 8.91
CA HIS A 298 20.20 -1.64 10.27
C HIS A 298 21.25 -0.54 10.35
N ASN A 299 21.93 -0.22 9.24
CA ASN A 299 23.13 0.60 9.24
C ASN A 299 22.86 2.11 9.01
N SER A 300 21.62 2.58 9.14
CA SER A 300 21.33 4.01 9.24
C SER A 300 21.28 4.43 10.70
N GLU A 301 22.25 5.24 11.14
CA GLU A 301 22.35 5.76 12.52
C GLU A 301 21.17 6.65 12.92
N GLU A 302 20.37 7.12 11.95
CA GLU A 302 19.09 7.80 12.19
C GLU A 302 17.90 6.86 11.94
N PRO A 303 16.96 6.72 12.90
CA PRO A 303 15.69 6.01 12.65
C PRO A 303 14.84 6.80 11.66
N ASN A 304 14.71 6.29 10.43
CA ASN A 304 13.89 6.90 9.39
C ASN A 304 12.40 6.64 9.66
N THR A 305 11.82 7.44 10.56
CA THR A 305 10.45 7.34 11.07
C THR A 305 9.38 7.20 9.98
N ASP A 306 9.56 7.84 8.82
CA ASP A 306 8.67 7.68 7.67
C ASP A 306 8.72 6.27 7.06
N GLN A 307 9.92 5.71 6.86
CA GLN A 307 10.09 4.36 6.33
C GLN A 307 9.56 3.32 7.31
N ASP A 308 9.83 3.52 8.60
CA ASP A 308 9.31 2.70 9.70
C ASP A 308 7.78 2.70 9.74
N ARG A 309 7.16 3.88 9.62
CA ARG A 309 5.70 4.05 9.53
C ARG A 309 5.10 3.40 8.28
N MET A 310 5.69 3.61 7.11
CA MET A 310 5.26 2.95 5.87
C MET A 310 5.34 1.42 5.97
N THR A 311 6.38 0.91 6.63
CA THR A 311 6.60 -0.53 6.77
C THR A 311 5.63 -1.18 7.76
N ARG A 312 5.33 -0.50 8.88
CA ARG A 312 4.25 -0.91 9.80
C ARG A 312 2.88 -0.90 9.10
N ASN A 313 2.57 0.12 8.32
CA ASN A 313 1.32 0.15 7.55
C ASN A 313 1.24 -0.95 6.49
N LEU A 314 2.37 -1.32 5.86
CA LEU A 314 2.43 -2.47 4.95
C LEU A 314 2.11 -3.79 5.66
N ILE A 315 2.65 -4.00 6.86
CA ILE A 315 2.33 -5.16 7.69
C ILE A 315 0.84 -5.15 8.07
N TYR A 316 0.31 -4.04 8.58
CA TYR A 316 -1.13 -3.90 8.89
C TYR A 316 -2.05 -4.26 7.71
N VAL A 317 -1.76 -3.70 6.52
CA VAL A 317 -2.50 -4.04 5.29
C VAL A 317 -2.37 -5.53 4.98
N SER A 318 -1.20 -6.14 5.19
CA SER A 318 -0.98 -7.57 4.96
C SER A 318 -1.76 -8.47 5.92
N LEU A 319 -1.85 -8.11 7.22
CA LEU A 319 -2.66 -8.83 8.21
C LEU A 319 -4.14 -8.83 7.81
N THR A 320 -4.67 -7.68 7.38
CA THR A 320 -6.09 -7.51 6.99
C THR A 320 -6.47 -8.16 5.66
N ARG A 321 -5.54 -8.80 4.93
CA ARG A 321 -5.88 -9.63 3.75
C ARG A 321 -6.47 -11.00 4.12
N ALA A 322 -6.29 -11.42 5.38
CA ALA A 322 -6.71 -12.71 5.88
C ALA A 322 -8.19 -12.70 6.28
N MET A 323 -9.04 -13.46 5.59
CA MET A 323 -10.47 -13.47 5.92
C MET A 323 -10.77 -14.36 7.12
N GLU A 324 -10.21 -15.58 7.18
CA GLU A 324 -10.48 -16.57 8.24
C GLU A 324 -9.22 -16.98 9.01
N HIS A 325 -8.17 -17.40 8.31
CA HIS A 325 -6.91 -17.86 8.90
C HIS A 325 -5.76 -16.94 8.55
N LEU A 326 -4.96 -16.59 9.56
CA LEU A 326 -3.71 -15.85 9.43
C LEU A 326 -2.61 -16.61 10.14
N ASP A 327 -1.60 -17.03 9.40
CA ASP A 327 -0.37 -17.58 9.98
C ASP A 327 0.80 -16.64 9.67
N ILE A 328 1.58 -16.29 10.69
CA ILE A 328 2.69 -15.35 10.58
C ILE A 328 4.00 -16.14 10.71
N PHE A 329 4.89 -16.01 9.72
CA PHE A 329 6.17 -16.70 9.65
C PHE A 329 7.31 -15.69 9.82
N THR A 330 8.07 -15.79 10.89
CA THR A 330 9.23 -14.90 11.15
C THR A 330 10.50 -15.71 11.42
N LEU A 331 11.66 -15.06 11.32
CA LEU A 331 12.85 -15.60 11.99
C LEU A 331 12.66 -15.49 13.52
N GLU A 332 13.36 -16.35 14.27
CA GLU A 332 13.43 -16.29 15.75
C GLU A 332 13.97 -14.94 16.26
N ASN A 333 14.93 -14.36 15.54
CA ASN A 333 15.55 -13.08 15.87
C ASN A 333 15.28 -12.06 14.73
N PRO A 334 14.09 -11.44 14.68
CA PRO A 334 13.74 -10.49 13.63
C PRO A 334 14.56 -9.19 13.78
N SER A 335 15.30 -8.85 12.73
CA SER A 335 16.13 -7.64 12.66
C SER A 335 15.30 -6.34 12.61
N ALA A 336 14.15 -6.36 11.94
CA ALA A 336 13.33 -5.17 11.76
C ALA A 336 12.37 -4.97 12.93
N ALA A 337 12.43 -3.80 13.59
CA ALA A 337 11.56 -3.45 14.71
C ALA A 337 10.05 -3.60 14.40
N PRO A 338 9.54 -3.24 13.20
CA PRO A 338 8.14 -3.52 12.83
C PRO A 338 7.73 -5.00 12.89
N ILE A 339 8.65 -5.96 12.71
CA ILE A 339 8.36 -7.39 12.89
C ILE A 339 8.46 -7.78 14.37
N ALA A 340 9.47 -7.29 15.10
CA ALA A 340 9.59 -7.54 16.54
C ALA A 340 8.34 -7.06 17.32
N ASP A 341 7.82 -5.88 16.98
CA ASP A 341 6.57 -5.33 17.54
C ASP A 341 5.37 -6.27 17.29
N LEU A 342 5.29 -6.88 16.09
CA LEU A 342 4.23 -7.83 15.74
C LEU A 342 4.35 -9.12 16.54
N VAL A 343 5.56 -9.69 16.60
CA VAL A 343 5.87 -10.93 17.33
C VAL A 343 5.47 -10.79 18.81
N ALA A 344 5.91 -9.71 19.46
CA ALA A 344 5.58 -9.45 20.86
C ALA A 344 4.06 -9.35 21.12
N LEU A 345 3.28 -8.84 20.15
CA LEU A 345 1.82 -8.78 20.28
C LEU A 345 1.15 -10.14 20.10
N VAL A 346 1.64 -11.01 19.21
CA VAL A 346 1.11 -12.37 19.05
C VAL A 346 1.41 -13.20 20.30
N GLU A 347 2.67 -13.23 20.75
CA GLU A 347 3.11 -13.99 21.93
C GLU A 347 2.34 -13.61 23.21
N GLN A 348 1.98 -12.33 23.39
CA GLN A 348 1.13 -11.87 24.50
C GLN A 348 -0.27 -12.49 24.51
N SER A 349 -0.79 -12.91 23.35
CA SER A 349 -2.12 -13.51 23.19
C SER A 349 -2.11 -14.97 23.65
N ASP A 350 -1.09 -15.73 23.26
CA ASP A 350 -0.90 -17.13 23.67
C ASP A 350 -0.76 -17.28 25.20
N HIS A 351 -0.06 -16.34 25.84
CA HIS A 351 0.06 -16.29 27.30
C HIS A 351 -1.27 -15.97 28.02
N GLY A 352 -2.25 -15.39 27.32
CA GLY A 352 -3.61 -15.18 27.81
C GLY A 352 -4.45 -16.46 27.78
N ALA A 353 -4.31 -17.28 26.73
CA ALA A 353 -5.05 -18.53 26.53
C ALA A 353 -4.63 -19.65 27.50
N SER A 354 -3.41 -19.59 28.06
CA SER A 354 -2.86 -20.61 28.96
C SER A 354 -3.41 -20.58 30.40
N LYS A 355 -4.43 -19.76 30.69
CA LYS A 355 -5.12 -19.75 31.99
C LYS A 355 -6.53 -20.35 31.89
N THR A 356 -6.74 -21.41 32.67
CA THR A 356 -8.02 -22.09 32.98
C THR A 356 -8.37 -23.32 32.13
N PHE A 357 -7.53 -24.36 32.20
CA PHE A 357 -8.00 -25.76 32.17
C PHE A 357 -7.44 -26.55 33.37
N ASN A 358 -7.86 -26.16 34.58
CA ASN A 358 -7.78 -27.06 35.73
C ASN A 358 -9.01 -27.97 35.67
N ILE A 359 -8.82 -29.19 35.16
CA ILE A 359 -9.81 -30.26 35.28
C ILE A 359 -9.62 -30.91 36.66
N SER A 360 -10.67 -30.86 37.48
CA SER A 360 -10.83 -31.63 38.72
C SER A 360 -11.53 -32.95 38.47
#